data_AF-A0A6L7KIF4-F1
#
_entry.id   AF-A0A6L7KIF4-F1
#
_cell.length_a   1.000
_cell.length_b   1.000
_cell.length_c   1.000
_cell.angle_alpha   90.00
_cell.angle_beta   90.00
_cell.angle_gamma   90.00
#
_symmetry.space_group_name_H-M   'P 1'
#
loop_
_entity.id
_entity.type
_entity.pdbx_description
1 polymer ?
#
loop_
_entity_poly.entity_id
_entity_poly.type
_entity_poly.pdbx_seq_one_letter_code
_entity_poly.pdbx_strand_id
1 'polypeptide(L)'
;MRQDLIEKARAVIARNDRGHYTVPTHGLYPFQWNWDSALSALGIAHFDEARAWTEIETLFLHQWEDGKVPHIVFHELDDGYFPGPDVWGT
;
A
#
# COMPACT_ATOMS: atom_id res chain seq x y z
N MET A 1 -27.06 -5.02 -7.13
CA MET A 1 -25.95 -4.72 -8.06
C MET A 1 -24.89 -3.81 -7.43
N ARG A 2 -25.21 -2.58 -6.99
CA ARG A 2 -24.23 -1.68 -6.35
C ARG A 2 -23.59 -2.23 -5.06
N GLN A 3 -24.40 -2.83 -4.17
CA GLN A 3 -23.87 -3.37 -2.91
C GLN A 3 -22.93 -4.55 -3.13
N ASP A 4 -23.26 -5.47 -4.04
CA ASP A 4 -22.41 -6.61 -4.41
C ASP A 4 -21.03 -6.15 -4.93
N LEU A 5 -20.99 -5.08 -5.74
CA LEU A 5 -19.73 -4.48 -6.19
C LEU A 5 -18.92 -3.87 -5.04
N ILE A 6 -19.58 -3.21 -4.08
CA ILE A 6 -18.92 -2.66 -2.89
C ILE A 6 -18.33 -3.77 -2.04
N GLU A 7 -19.07 -4.84 -1.76
CA GLU A 7 -18.55 -5.97 -0.97
C GLU A 7 -17.37 -6.66 -1.66
N LYS A 8 -17.42 -6.82 -2.99
CA LYS A 8 -16.29 -7.35 -3.77
C LYS A 8 -15.07 -6.43 -3.69
N ALA A 9 -15.24 -5.11 -3.79
CA ALA A 9 -14.15 -4.16 -3.65
C ALA A 9 -13.51 -4.22 -2.25
N ARG A 10 -14.33 -4.29 -1.19
CA ARG A 10 -13.84 -4.47 0.19
C ARG A 10 -13.06 -5.76 0.37
N ALA A 11 -13.55 -6.87 -0.22
CA ALA A 11 -12.84 -8.15 -0.17
C ALA A 11 -11.47 -8.10 -0.87
N VAL A 12 -11.35 -7.34 -1.98
CA VAL A 12 -10.07 -7.12 -2.66
C VAL A 12 -9.11 -6.33 -1.77
N ILE A 13 -9.56 -5.23 -1.17
CA ILE A 13 -8.74 -4.43 -0.24
C ILE A 13 -8.30 -5.31 0.95
N ALA A 14 -9.22 -6.03 1.58
CA ALA A 14 -8.92 -6.87 2.74
C ALA A 14 -7.88 -7.97 2.44
N ARG A 15 -7.89 -8.55 1.24
CA ARG A 15 -6.89 -9.55 0.82
C ARG A 15 -5.50 -8.93 0.59
N ASN A 16 -5.47 -7.66 0.18
CA ASN A 16 -4.25 -6.94 -0.12
C ASN A 16 -3.70 -6.15 1.09
N ASP A 17 -4.48 -6.02 2.16
CA ASP A 17 -4.06 -5.38 3.40
C ASP A 17 -2.95 -6.21 4.09
N ARG A 18 -1.94 -5.53 4.63
CA ARG A 18 -0.83 -6.06 5.45
C ARG A 18 -0.86 -5.47 6.87
N GLY A 19 -2.01 -4.94 7.28
CA GLY A 19 -2.28 -4.35 8.58
C GLY A 19 -2.04 -2.84 8.61
N HIS A 20 -0.92 -2.38 8.07
CA HIS A 20 -0.51 -0.97 8.09
C HIS A 20 -0.31 -0.36 6.69
N TYR A 21 -0.13 -1.20 5.67
CA TYR A 21 -0.10 -0.80 4.27
C TYR A 21 -0.86 -1.80 3.40
N THR A 22 -1.21 -1.39 2.18
CA THR A 22 -1.90 -2.22 1.20
C THR A 22 -0.98 -2.50 0.02
N VAL A 23 -0.93 -3.75 -0.44
CA VAL A 23 -0.22 -4.07 -1.68
C VAL A 23 -1.10 -3.82 -2.92
N PRO A 24 -0.56 -3.33 -4.04
CA PRO A 24 -1.34 -3.10 -5.25
C PRO A 24 -2.00 -4.37 -5.79
N THR A 25 -1.26 -5.48 -5.76
CA THR A 25 -1.78 -6.79 -6.13
C THR A 25 -1.04 -7.89 -5.39
N HIS A 26 -1.77 -8.92 -5.00
CA HIS A 26 -1.19 -10.09 -4.35
C HIS A 26 -0.22 -10.82 -5.31
N GLY A 27 0.98 -11.13 -4.83
CA GLY A 27 1.97 -11.98 -5.51
C GLY A 27 2.92 -11.27 -6.49
N LEU A 28 2.52 -10.18 -7.15
CA LEU A 28 3.38 -9.48 -8.11
C LEU A 28 4.04 -8.21 -7.53
N TYR A 29 3.31 -7.48 -6.68
CA TYR A 29 3.78 -6.25 -6.04
C TYR A 29 3.69 -6.42 -4.52
N PRO A 30 4.68 -7.04 -3.85
CA PRO A 30 4.59 -7.37 -2.43
C PRO A 30 4.80 -6.17 -1.49
N PHE A 31 5.00 -4.98 -2.05
CA PHE A 31 5.39 -3.78 -1.33
C PHE A 31 4.34 -2.68 -1.39
N GLN A 32 4.51 -1.68 -0.52
CA GLN A 32 3.69 -0.48 -0.54
C GLN A 32 4.16 0.43 -1.67
N TRP A 33 3.23 0.90 -2.51
CA TRP A 33 3.52 1.83 -3.59
C TRP A 33 2.82 3.15 -3.34
N ASN A 34 3.52 4.25 -3.59
CA ASN A 34 3.09 5.59 -3.19
C ASN A 34 1.68 5.97 -3.69
N TRP A 35 1.50 6.03 -5.01
CA TRP A 35 0.22 6.44 -5.60
C TRP A 35 -0.88 5.37 -5.40
N ASP A 36 -0.52 4.09 -5.35
CA ASP A 36 -1.45 3.00 -5.06
C ASP A 36 -2.00 3.15 -3.64
N SER A 37 -1.15 3.43 -2.65
CA SER A 37 -1.56 3.72 -1.28
C SER A 37 -2.48 4.93 -1.18
N ALA A 38 -2.23 6.00 -1.94
CA ALA A 38 -3.13 7.14 -1.98
C ALA A 38 -4.54 6.76 -2.49
N LEU A 39 -4.62 5.94 -3.55
CA LEU A 39 -5.90 5.47 -4.08
C LEU A 39 -6.58 4.44 -3.16
N SER A 40 -5.81 3.53 -2.57
CA SER A 40 -6.29 2.57 -1.58
C SER A 40 -6.87 3.27 -0.36
N ALA A 41 -6.19 4.29 0.18
CA ALA A 41 -6.67 5.08 1.31
C ALA A 41 -8.02 5.74 1.03
N LEU A 42 -8.22 6.32 -0.18
CA LEU A 42 -9.51 6.87 -0.58
C LEU A 42 -10.62 5.79 -0.59
N GLY A 43 -10.31 4.58 -1.08
CA GLY A 43 -11.25 3.45 -1.04
C GLY A 43 -11.58 3.00 0.37
N ILE A 44 -10.57 2.90 1.24
CA ILE A 44 -10.68 2.49 2.64
C ILE A 44 -11.49 3.52 3.45
N ALA A 45 -11.31 4.82 3.20
CA ALA A 45 -11.98 5.90 3.91
C ALA A 45 -13.53 5.83 3.85
N HIS A 46 -14.09 5.12 2.87
CA HIS A 46 -15.53 4.89 2.80
C HIS A 46 -16.07 3.93 3.87
N PHE A 47 -15.22 3.14 4.53
CA PHE A 47 -15.66 2.14 5.50
C PHE A 47 -14.77 2.00 6.75
N ASP A 48 -13.55 2.56 6.75
CA ASP A 48 -12.64 2.59 7.89
C ASP A 48 -11.67 3.79 7.79
N GLU A 49 -12.10 4.95 8.29
CA GLU A 49 -11.31 6.17 8.20
C GLU A 49 -9.95 6.07 8.94
N ALA A 50 -9.91 5.39 10.08
CA ALA A 50 -8.68 5.21 10.85
C ALA A 50 -7.64 4.41 10.06
N ARG A 51 -8.05 3.30 9.44
CA ARG A 51 -7.17 2.50 8.59
C ARG A 51 -6.70 3.27 7.34
N ALA A 52 -7.53 4.16 6.80
CA ALA A 52 -7.14 5.02 5.68
C ALA A 52 -6.01 6.00 6.07
N TRP A 53 -6.07 6.58 7.27
CA TRP A 53 -4.97 7.39 7.80
C TRP A 53 -3.71 6.57 8.03
N THR A 54 -3.82 5.37 8.62
CA THR A 54 -2.67 4.48 8.81
C THR A 54 -1.93 4.18 7.49
N GLU A 55 -2.65 4.02 6.38
CA GLU A 55 -2.04 3.79 5.05
C GLU A 55 -1.11 4.96 4.65
N ILE A 56 -1.58 6.19 4.82
CA ILE A 56 -0.84 7.41 4.46
C ILE A 56 0.29 7.66 5.46
N GLU A 57 0.03 7.55 6.76
CA GLU A 57 1.05 7.70 7.80
C GLU A 57 2.21 6.72 7.58
N THR A 58 1.90 5.45 7.28
CA THR A 58 2.90 4.42 6.99
C THR A 58 3.77 4.78 5.78
N LEU A 59 3.17 5.34 4.73
CA LEU A 59 3.90 5.81 3.55
C LEU A 59 4.85 6.97 3.91
N PHE A 60 4.38 7.94 4.69
CA PHE A 60 5.14 9.14 5.06
C PHE A 60 6.20 8.89 6.14
N LEU A 61 6.10 7.82 6.94
CA LEU A 61 7.18 7.37 7.82
C LEU A 61 8.48 7.05 7.04
N HIS A 62 8.37 6.80 5.74
CA HIS A 62 9.49 6.50 4.85
C HIS A 62 9.87 7.69 3.95
N GLN A 63 9.36 8.89 4.23
CA GLN A 63 9.78 10.12 3.56
C GLN A 63 11.26 10.40 3.87
N TRP A 64 12.02 10.72 2.83
CA TRP A 64 13.43 11.06 2.94
C TRP A 64 13.64 12.44 3.58
N GLU A 65 14.84 12.71 4.08
CA GLU A 65 15.19 14.00 4.73
C GLU A 65 15.00 15.21 3.79
N ASP A 66 15.12 15.01 2.48
CA ASP A 66 14.90 16.04 1.46
C ASP A 66 13.42 16.28 1.12
N GLY A 67 12.51 15.55 1.78
CA GLY A 67 11.07 15.65 1.59
C GLY A 67 10.50 14.74 0.49
N LYS A 68 11.32 13.95 -0.20
CA LYS A 68 10.83 12.99 -1.19
C LYS A 68 10.15 11.81 -0.48
N VAL A 69 8.90 11.54 -0.85
CA VAL A 69 8.24 10.27 -0.52
C VAL A 69 8.59 9.26 -1.59
N PRO A 70 9.26 8.14 -1.28
CA PRO A 70 9.71 7.18 -2.27
C PRO A 70 8.52 6.56 -3.00
N HIS A 71 8.77 6.03 -4.20
CA HIS A 71 7.72 5.40 -5.00
C HIS A 71 7.33 4.02 -4.46
N ILE A 72 8.29 3.31 -3.87
CA ILE A 72 8.15 1.97 -3.30
C ILE A 72 8.72 1.99 -1.88
N VAL A 73 8.03 1.37 -0.93
CA VAL A 73 8.52 1.13 0.42
C VAL A 73 8.64 -0.37 0.65
N PHE A 74 9.87 -0.82 0.92
CA PHE A 74 10.23 -2.20 1.19
C PHE A 74 10.10 -2.50 2.69
N HIS A 75 8.91 -2.91 3.13
CA HIS A 75 8.63 -3.20 4.56
C HIS A 75 9.24 -4.51 5.07
N GLU A 76 9.42 -5.48 4.18
CA GLU A 76 10.06 -6.77 4.44
C GLU A 76 11.01 -7.11 3.29
N LEU A 77 11.96 -8.03 3.51
CA LEU A 77 12.80 -8.56 2.44
C LEU A 77 11.98 -9.58 1.62
N ASP A 78 11.92 -9.40 0.30
CA ASP A 78 11.31 -10.36 -0.62
C ASP A 78 12.26 -10.62 -1.80
N ASP A 79 12.83 -11.83 -1.85
CA ASP A 79 13.76 -12.27 -2.90
C ASP A 79 13.08 -12.46 -4.27
N GLY A 80 11.75 -12.45 -4.31
CA GLY A 80 10.94 -12.66 -5.53
C GLY A 80 10.64 -11.39 -6.33
N TYR A 81 10.91 -10.20 -5.78
CA TYR A 81 10.63 -8.93 -6.44
C TYR A 81 11.90 -8.26 -6.98
N PHE A 82 11.85 -7.85 -8.25
CA PHE A 82 12.95 -7.15 -8.91
C PHE A 82 12.47 -5.90 -9.65
N PRO A 83 13.20 -4.76 -9.56
CA PRO A 83 14.44 -4.54 -8.81
C PRO A 83 14.20 -4.31 -7.31
N GLY A 84 14.85 -5.13 -6.47
CA GLY A 84 14.79 -5.05 -5.00
C GLY A 84 15.69 -3.96 -4.39
N PRO A 85 15.69 -3.80 -3.05
CA PRO A 85 16.34 -2.69 -2.34
C PRO A 85 17.85 -2.57 -2.63
N ASP A 86 18.56 -3.68 -2.78
CA ASP A 86 20.00 -3.69 -3.09
C ASP A 86 20.37 -3.01 -4.41
N VAL A 87 19.46 -2.99 -5.39
CA VAL A 87 19.65 -2.29 -6.66
C VAL A 87 19.50 -0.78 -6.49
N TRP A 88 18.69 -0.36 -5.53
CA TRP A 88 18.39 1.05 -5.26
C TRP A 88 19.33 1.68 -4.22
N GLY A 89 20.03 0.86 -3.43
CA GLY A 89 20.95 1.32 -2.40
C GLY A 89 20.25 1.91 -1.16
N THR A 90 19.07 1.40 -0.84
CA THR A 90 18.23 1.80 0.32
C THR A 90 18.04 0.65 1.28
#